data_AF-A0A7C3E6N3-F1
#
_entry.id   AF-A0A7C3E6N3-F1
#
_cell.length_a   1.000
_cell.length_b   1.000
_cell.length_c   1.000
_cell.angle_alpha   90.00
_cell.angle_beta   90.00
_cell.angle_gamma   90.00
#
_symmetry.space_group_name_H-M   'P 1'
#
loop_
_entity.id
_entity.type
_entity.pdbx_description
1 polymer ?
#
loop_
_entity_poly.entity_id
_entity_poly.type
_entity_poly.pdbx_seq_one_letter_code
_entity_poly.pdbx_strand_id
1 'polypeptide(L)'
;MTKEELIQTLKEDLEIQKEIIALKTVKEPPADIPQYEGQAVPGMCALLGELLREKQVWYVTRKNLGCFMSLLGTGACERMPQDRFIEFMQEQNEAYRIHKDADTVAAYYAKVDSFFKYPEKNSVGIVVGPLAKIDDPDLVFLIVTPHQTDILNRCRS
;
A
#
# COMPACT_ATOMS: atom_id res chain seq x y z
N MET A 1 -6.19 -2.58 22.01
CA MET A 1 -6.08 -1.17 21.60
C MET A 1 -7.25 -0.88 20.69
N THR A 2 -8.08 0.10 21.02
CA THR A 2 -9.17 0.56 20.18
C THR A 2 -8.67 1.46 19.04
N LYS A 3 -9.52 1.77 18.06
CA LYS A 3 -9.19 2.71 16.96
C LYS A 3 -8.87 4.10 17.53
N GLU A 4 -9.61 4.52 18.54
CA GLU A 4 -9.45 5.81 19.22
C GLU A 4 -8.13 5.85 20.00
N GLU A 5 -7.80 4.80 20.75
CA GLU A 5 -6.51 4.68 21.45
C GLU A 5 -5.34 4.70 20.45
N LEU A 6 -5.47 4.01 19.32
CA LEU A 6 -4.43 4.02 18.27
C LEU A 6 -4.24 5.42 17.69
N ILE A 7 -5.33 6.13 17.37
CA ILE A 7 -5.26 7.49 16.85
C ILE A 7 -4.61 8.41 17.88
N GLN A 8 -5.01 8.30 19.15
CA GLN A 8 -4.44 9.08 20.25
C GLN A 8 -2.93 8.88 20.34
N THR A 9 -2.48 7.62 20.44
CA THR A 9 -1.05 7.32 20.57
C THR A 9 -0.25 7.77 19.34
N LEU A 10 -0.78 7.58 18.13
CA LEU A 10 -0.06 7.99 16.92
C LEU A 10 -0.02 9.52 16.75
N LYS A 11 -1.12 10.22 17.05
CA LYS A 11 -1.25 11.66 16.82
C LYS A 11 -0.67 12.50 17.95
N GLU A 12 -0.88 12.09 19.19
CA GLU A 12 -0.49 12.87 20.37
C GLU A 12 0.84 12.39 20.94
N ASP A 13 0.98 11.09 21.23
CA ASP A 13 2.21 10.60 21.88
C ASP A 13 3.40 10.57 20.91
N LEU A 14 3.18 10.07 19.70
CA LEU A 14 4.20 9.99 18.65
C LEU A 14 4.25 11.25 17.76
N GLU A 15 3.32 12.19 17.95
CA GLU A 15 3.23 13.46 17.24
C GLU A 15 3.17 13.34 15.70
N ILE A 16 2.51 12.29 15.16
CA ILE A 16 2.34 12.13 13.71
C ILE A 16 1.40 13.20 13.16
N GLN A 17 1.98 14.21 12.50
CA GLN A 17 1.24 15.35 11.96
C GLN A 17 0.39 14.98 10.73
N LYS A 18 0.87 14.04 9.90
CA LYS A 18 0.20 13.64 8.66
C LYS A 18 -1.00 12.74 8.95
N GLU A 19 -1.98 12.75 8.05
CA GLU A 19 -3.16 11.89 8.16
C GLU A 19 -2.76 10.41 8.18
N ILE A 20 -3.45 9.62 9.01
CA ILE A 20 -3.22 8.17 9.09
C ILE A 20 -4.11 7.52 8.04
N ILE A 21 -3.52 6.75 7.14
CA ILE A 21 -4.26 6.06 6.09
C ILE A 21 -4.49 4.63 6.52
N ALA A 22 -5.73 4.16 6.42
CA ALA A 22 -6.11 2.78 6.60
C ALA A 22 -6.21 2.06 5.24
N LEU A 23 -5.82 0.80 5.25
CA LEU A 23 -6.04 -0.15 4.16
C LEU A 23 -6.84 -1.33 4.73
N LYS A 24 -7.88 -1.73 4.01
CA LYS A 24 -8.69 -2.90 4.33
C LYS A 24 -8.85 -3.76 3.09
N THR A 25 -8.43 -5.01 3.19
CA THR A 25 -8.66 -6.04 2.18
C THR A 25 -10.11 -6.46 2.24
N VAL A 26 -10.72 -6.68 1.07
CA VAL A 26 -12.13 -7.04 0.98
C VAL A 26 -12.30 -8.30 0.14
N LYS A 27 -13.14 -9.22 0.62
CA LYS A 27 -13.46 -10.47 -0.09
C LYS A 27 -14.52 -10.28 -1.18
N GLU A 28 -15.29 -9.22 -1.06
CA GLU A 28 -16.34 -8.82 -2.00
C GLU A 28 -16.26 -7.30 -2.23
N PRO A 29 -16.64 -6.80 -3.42
CA PRO A 29 -16.68 -5.36 -3.66
C PRO A 29 -17.60 -4.67 -2.65
N PRO A 30 -17.17 -3.57 -2.00
CA PRO A 30 -18.01 -2.84 -1.05
C PRO A 30 -19.20 -2.19 -1.78
N ALA A 31 -20.37 -2.21 -1.15
CA ALA A 31 -21.61 -1.69 -1.75
C ALA A 31 -21.71 -0.15 -1.69
N ASP A 32 -21.07 0.45 -0.68
CA ASP A 32 -21.17 1.88 -0.31
C ASP A 32 -19.89 2.67 -0.57
N ILE A 33 -18.80 1.99 -0.95
CA ILE A 33 -17.51 2.62 -1.24
C ILE A 33 -17.29 2.60 -2.75
N PRO A 34 -17.17 3.77 -3.39
CA PRO A 34 -17.00 3.82 -4.83
C PRO A 34 -15.66 3.23 -5.25
N GLN A 35 -15.67 2.58 -6.42
CA GLN A 35 -14.45 2.18 -7.09
C GLN A 35 -13.69 3.43 -7.56
N TYR A 36 -12.36 3.43 -7.47
CA TYR A 36 -11.56 4.54 -7.99
C TYR A 36 -11.70 4.64 -9.52
N GLU A 37 -12.13 5.81 -10.01
CA GLU A 37 -12.38 6.13 -11.43
C GLU A 37 -11.45 7.23 -11.98
N GLY A 38 -10.31 7.49 -11.32
CA GLY A 38 -9.40 8.56 -11.72
C GLY A 38 -8.89 8.42 -13.17
N GLN A 39 -8.30 9.50 -13.69
CA GLN A 39 -7.93 9.63 -15.11
C GLN A 39 -6.85 8.64 -15.60
N ALA A 40 -6.24 7.87 -14.70
CA ALA A 40 -5.16 6.93 -14.99
C ALA A 40 -5.20 5.71 -14.06
N VAL A 41 -4.24 4.80 -14.24
CA VAL A 41 -3.99 3.65 -13.35
C VAL A 41 -2.79 3.99 -12.46
N PRO A 42 -2.99 4.75 -11.36
CA PRO A 42 -1.89 5.31 -10.58
C PRO A 42 -1.13 4.24 -9.79
N GLY A 43 0.11 4.56 -9.39
CA GLY A 43 0.74 3.88 -8.27
C GLY A 43 0.02 4.20 -6.94
N MET A 44 0.20 3.37 -5.91
CA MET A 44 -0.41 3.59 -4.59
C MET A 44 -0.01 4.96 -4.03
N CYS A 45 1.25 5.37 -4.19
CA CYS A 45 1.72 6.69 -3.75
C CYS A 45 0.95 7.87 -4.37
N ALA A 46 0.61 7.81 -5.66
CA ALA A 46 -0.15 8.87 -6.32
C ALA A 46 -1.62 8.87 -5.85
N LEU A 47 -2.22 7.68 -5.70
CA LEU A 47 -3.56 7.53 -5.12
C LEU A 47 -3.63 8.07 -3.68
N LEU A 48 -2.61 7.80 -2.86
CA LEU A 48 -2.50 8.36 -1.51
C LEU A 48 -2.49 9.90 -1.53
N GLY A 49 -1.79 10.51 -2.50
CA GLY A 49 -1.79 11.96 -2.67
C GLY A 49 -3.18 12.53 -2.97
N GLU A 50 -3.93 11.87 -3.84
CA GLU A 50 -5.30 12.26 -4.21
C GLU A 50 -6.29 12.08 -3.05
N LEU A 51 -6.28 10.92 -2.40
CA LEU A 51 -7.19 10.66 -1.29
C LEU A 51 -6.90 11.56 -0.08
N LEU A 52 -5.64 11.96 0.13
CA LEU A 52 -5.28 12.91 1.19
C LEU A 52 -5.81 14.31 0.92
N ARG A 53 -5.78 14.73 -0.35
CA ARG A 53 -6.33 16.03 -0.78
C ARG A 53 -7.85 16.06 -0.66
N GLU A 54 -8.51 14.99 -1.08
CA GLU A 54 -9.97 14.94 -1.20
C GLU A 54 -10.66 14.36 0.03
N LYS A 55 -9.87 13.80 0.96
CA LYS A 55 -10.32 13.07 2.15
C LYS A 55 -11.32 11.97 1.81
N GLN A 56 -11.15 11.31 0.68
CA GLN A 56 -12.06 10.27 0.17
C GLN A 56 -11.63 8.86 0.60
N VAL A 57 -12.57 7.93 0.51
CA VAL A 57 -12.32 6.49 0.64
C VAL A 57 -12.59 5.86 -0.72
N TRP A 58 -11.65 5.05 -1.20
CA TRP A 58 -11.75 4.43 -2.51
C TRP A 58 -11.58 2.92 -2.43
N TYR A 59 -12.33 2.21 -3.26
CA TYR A 59 -12.12 0.80 -3.55
C TYR A 59 -11.22 0.65 -4.78
N VAL A 60 -10.12 -0.07 -4.63
CA VAL A 60 -9.13 -0.30 -5.68
C VAL A 60 -8.86 -1.78 -5.92
N THR A 61 -8.54 -2.09 -7.16
CA THR A 61 -8.34 -3.44 -7.70
C THR A 61 -7.18 -3.42 -8.69
N ARG A 62 -6.83 -4.58 -9.23
CA ARG A 62 -5.84 -4.66 -10.33
C ARG A 62 -6.24 -3.86 -11.58
N LYS A 63 -7.53 -3.56 -11.78
CA LYS A 63 -8.02 -2.83 -12.96
C LYS A 63 -7.71 -1.33 -12.93
N ASN A 64 -7.62 -0.75 -11.73
CA ASN A 64 -7.55 0.69 -11.53
C ASN A 64 -6.42 1.13 -10.58
N LEU A 65 -5.56 0.20 -10.15
CA LEU A 65 -4.32 0.49 -9.43
C LEU A 65 -3.11 -0.18 -10.12
N GLY A 66 -2.14 0.65 -10.49
CA GLY A 66 -0.92 0.25 -11.21
C GLY A 66 0.17 -0.33 -10.31
N CYS A 67 0.08 -0.08 -9.00
CA CYS A 67 1.02 -0.61 -8.02
C CYS A 67 0.75 -2.09 -7.74
N PHE A 68 1.33 -2.96 -8.57
CA PHE A 68 1.21 -4.40 -8.44
C PHE A 68 1.67 -4.90 -7.06
N MET A 69 2.81 -4.42 -6.55
CA MET A 69 3.34 -4.84 -5.25
C MET A 69 2.41 -4.52 -4.08
N SER A 70 1.64 -3.43 -4.14
CA SER A 70 0.65 -3.11 -3.11
C SER A 70 -0.53 -4.09 -3.10
N LEU A 71 -0.98 -4.51 -4.29
CA LEU A 71 -2.06 -5.49 -4.42
C LEU A 71 -1.58 -6.89 -4.03
N LEU A 72 -0.36 -7.23 -4.41
CA LEU A 72 0.22 -8.53 -4.12
C LEU A 72 0.52 -8.70 -2.63
N GLY A 73 1.08 -7.66 -1.98
CA GLY A 73 1.38 -7.66 -0.55
C GLY A 73 0.15 -7.72 0.36
N THR A 74 -1.06 -7.56 -0.20
CA THR A 74 -2.34 -7.62 0.52
C THR A 74 -3.21 -8.80 0.11
N GLY A 75 -2.74 -9.68 -0.78
CA GLY A 75 -3.55 -10.83 -1.26
C GLY A 75 -4.70 -10.44 -2.20
N ALA A 76 -4.71 -9.19 -2.68
CA ALA A 76 -5.72 -8.65 -3.60
C ALA A 76 -5.44 -8.97 -5.07
N CYS A 77 -4.27 -9.51 -5.40
CA CYS A 77 -3.97 -10.02 -6.73
C CYS A 77 -3.09 -11.27 -6.71
N GLU A 78 -3.14 -12.03 -7.81
CA GLU A 78 -2.29 -13.20 -8.00
C GLU A 78 -0.84 -12.80 -8.22
N ARG A 79 0.06 -13.66 -7.76
CA ARG A 79 1.48 -13.55 -8.04
C ARG A 79 1.72 -13.85 -9.51
N MET A 80 2.47 -12.98 -10.17
CA MET A 80 2.97 -13.26 -11.53
C MET A 80 4.10 -14.29 -11.45
N PRO A 81 4.29 -15.11 -12.50
CA PRO A 81 5.53 -15.86 -12.69
C PRO A 81 6.75 -14.94 -12.53
N GLN A 82 7.83 -15.46 -11.92
CA GLN A 82 8.96 -14.64 -11.50
C GLN A 82 9.64 -13.93 -12.69
N ASP A 83 9.82 -14.62 -13.80
CA ASP A 83 10.32 -14.07 -15.07
C ASP A 83 9.46 -12.88 -15.54
N ARG A 84 8.14 -13.05 -15.57
CA ARG A 84 7.18 -12.00 -15.94
C ARG A 84 7.19 -10.82 -14.98
N PHE A 85 7.35 -11.09 -13.68
CA PHE A 85 7.45 -10.04 -12.68
C PHE A 85 8.73 -9.20 -12.88
N ILE A 86 9.86 -9.84 -13.19
CA ILE A 86 11.13 -9.15 -13.42
C ILE A 86 11.04 -8.31 -14.71
N GLU A 87 10.48 -8.85 -15.79
CA GLU A 87 10.19 -8.10 -17.03
C GLU A 87 9.35 -6.85 -16.72
N PHE A 88 8.23 -7.03 -16.01
CA PHE A 88 7.37 -5.91 -15.60
C PHE A 88 8.14 -4.86 -14.78
N MET A 89 8.98 -5.28 -13.82
CA MET A 89 9.74 -4.32 -13.02
C MET A 89 10.82 -3.60 -13.81
N GLN A 90 11.40 -4.23 -14.85
CA GLN A 90 12.34 -3.59 -15.76
C GLN A 90 11.63 -2.54 -16.63
N GLU A 91 10.45 -2.85 -17.19
CA GLU A 91 9.62 -1.88 -17.92
C GLU A 91 9.25 -0.67 -17.05
N GLN A 92 8.86 -0.91 -15.79
CA GLN A 92 8.59 0.17 -14.83
C GLN A 92 9.85 1.01 -14.58
N ASN A 93 11.03 0.38 -14.51
CA ASN A 93 12.28 1.08 -14.31
C ASN A 93 12.69 1.92 -15.52
N GLU A 94 12.30 1.57 -16.74
CA GLU A 94 12.53 2.40 -17.92
C GLU A 94 11.72 3.70 -17.86
N ALA A 95 10.48 3.63 -17.38
CA ALA A 95 9.59 4.79 -17.24
C ALA A 95 10.00 5.73 -16.09
N TYR A 96 10.43 5.17 -14.95
CA TYR A 96 10.63 5.94 -13.71
C TYR A 96 12.08 6.03 -13.23
N ARG A 97 13.01 5.24 -13.80
CA ARG A 97 14.44 5.19 -13.45
C ARG A 97 14.72 5.14 -11.95
N ILE A 98 14.07 4.20 -11.27
CA ILE A 98 14.18 3.98 -9.82
C ILE A 98 15.52 3.29 -9.46
N HIS A 99 15.97 2.41 -10.34
CA HIS A 99 17.20 1.63 -10.25
C HIS A 99 18.15 2.00 -11.39
N LYS A 100 19.44 1.76 -11.16
CA LYS A 100 20.53 2.10 -12.09
C LYS A 100 20.39 1.44 -13.47
N ASP A 101 20.10 0.14 -13.49
CA ASP A 101 20.07 -0.69 -14.69
C ASP A 101 19.18 -1.94 -14.47
N ALA A 102 18.91 -2.68 -15.55
CA ALA A 102 18.04 -3.85 -15.54
C ALA A 102 18.59 -5.01 -14.68
N ASP A 103 19.92 -5.16 -14.62
CA ASP A 103 20.59 -6.16 -13.78
C ASP A 103 20.38 -5.84 -12.29
N THR A 104 20.46 -4.56 -11.91
CA THR A 104 20.17 -4.10 -10.55
C THR A 104 18.72 -4.36 -10.17
N VAL A 105 17.77 -4.15 -11.09
CA VAL A 105 16.35 -4.49 -10.89
C VAL A 105 16.21 -5.98 -10.61
N ALA A 106 16.79 -6.83 -11.47
CA ALA A 106 16.69 -8.27 -11.35
C ALA A 106 17.28 -8.78 -10.02
N ALA A 107 18.49 -8.33 -9.67
CA ALA A 107 19.15 -8.70 -8.43
C ALA A 107 18.38 -8.25 -7.18
N TYR A 108 17.81 -7.04 -7.19
CA TYR A 108 17.01 -6.52 -6.09
C TYR A 108 15.75 -7.35 -5.87
N TYR A 109 14.95 -7.58 -6.91
CA TYR A 109 13.69 -8.29 -6.78
C TYR A 109 13.88 -9.80 -6.54
N ALA A 110 14.96 -10.41 -7.03
CA ALA A 110 15.34 -11.76 -6.62
C ALA A 110 15.63 -11.83 -5.11
N LYS A 111 16.29 -10.81 -4.54
CA LYS A 111 16.50 -10.73 -3.09
C LYS A 111 15.19 -10.52 -2.34
N VAL A 112 14.30 -9.63 -2.80
CA VAL A 112 12.97 -9.44 -2.21
C VAL A 112 12.21 -10.76 -2.12
N ASP A 113 12.19 -11.52 -3.21
CA ASP A 113 11.49 -12.81 -3.29
C ASP A 113 12.00 -13.84 -2.26
N SER A 114 13.29 -13.77 -1.92
CA SER A 114 13.91 -14.70 -0.96
C SER A 114 13.47 -14.51 0.49
N PHE A 115 12.96 -13.32 0.87
CA PHE A 115 12.56 -13.04 2.24
C PHE A 115 11.09 -12.62 2.39
N PHE A 116 10.47 -12.11 1.33
CA PHE A 116 9.09 -11.65 1.39
C PHE A 116 8.12 -12.82 1.27
N LYS A 117 7.30 -13.02 2.30
CA LYS A 117 6.23 -14.02 2.28
C LYS A 117 4.97 -13.41 1.69
N TYR A 118 4.70 -13.73 0.43
CA TYR A 118 3.48 -13.28 -0.24
C TYR A 118 2.24 -13.95 0.37
N PRO A 119 1.21 -13.18 0.74
CA PRO A 119 -0.06 -13.76 1.19
C PRO A 119 -0.75 -14.50 0.03
N GLU A 120 -1.54 -15.52 0.37
CA GLU A 120 -2.43 -16.17 -0.60
C GLU A 120 -3.47 -15.18 -1.13
N LYS A 121 -3.87 -15.35 -2.39
CA LYS A 121 -4.92 -14.53 -3.00
C LYS A 121 -6.27 -14.89 -2.38
N ASN A 122 -6.74 -14.06 -1.45
CA ASN A 122 -8.00 -14.25 -0.73
C ASN A 122 -8.89 -13.00 -0.71
N SER A 123 -8.51 -11.97 -1.47
CA SER A 123 -9.18 -10.68 -1.57
C SER A 123 -9.43 -10.31 -3.04
N VAL A 124 -10.49 -9.52 -3.27
CA VAL A 124 -10.83 -8.96 -4.59
C VAL A 124 -10.34 -7.53 -4.77
N GLY A 125 -9.81 -6.90 -3.72
CA GLY A 125 -9.31 -5.53 -3.77
C GLY A 125 -9.02 -4.94 -2.39
N ILE A 126 -8.79 -3.64 -2.37
CA ILE A 126 -8.42 -2.90 -1.16
C ILE A 126 -9.32 -1.68 -1.07
N VAL A 127 -9.89 -1.45 0.10
CA VAL A 127 -10.45 -0.17 0.50
C VAL A 127 -9.32 0.65 1.13
N VAL A 128 -9.10 1.86 0.64
CA VAL A 128 -8.04 2.75 1.11
C VAL A 128 -8.59 4.15 1.37
N GLY A 129 -8.21 4.75 2.48
CA GLY A 129 -8.71 6.06 2.90
C GLY A 129 -8.26 6.47 4.30
N PRO A 130 -8.70 7.63 4.81
CA PRO A 130 -8.38 8.05 6.17
C PRO A 130 -8.84 7.03 7.22
N LEU A 131 -8.02 6.77 8.24
CA LEU A 131 -8.30 5.80 9.32
C LEU A 131 -9.65 6.05 10.00
N ALA A 132 -10.03 7.31 10.19
CA ALA A 132 -11.31 7.67 10.80
C ALA A 132 -12.55 7.19 10.01
N LYS A 133 -12.40 6.91 8.70
CA LYS A 133 -13.48 6.52 7.79
C LYS A 133 -13.52 5.03 7.45
N ILE A 134 -12.56 4.24 7.95
CA ILE A 134 -12.48 2.80 7.68
C ILE A 134 -12.59 2.07 9.01
N ASP A 135 -13.62 1.23 9.12
CA ASP A 135 -13.81 0.38 10.29
C ASP A 135 -13.02 -0.92 10.15
N ASP A 136 -12.38 -1.32 11.25
CA ASP A 136 -11.58 -2.54 11.36
C ASP A 136 -10.57 -2.67 10.20
N PRO A 137 -9.56 -1.78 10.13
CA PRO A 137 -8.57 -1.81 9.07
C PRO A 137 -7.56 -2.94 9.29
N ASP A 138 -7.12 -3.58 8.20
CA ASP A 138 -6.10 -4.63 8.26
C ASP A 138 -4.70 -4.03 8.44
N LEU A 139 -4.46 -2.84 7.86
CA LEU A 139 -3.17 -2.18 7.83
C LEU A 139 -3.35 -0.66 7.97
N VAL A 140 -2.34 0.00 8.53
CA VAL A 140 -2.22 1.45 8.49
C VAL A 140 -0.91 1.88 7.82
N PHE A 141 -0.98 2.94 7.02
CA PHE A 141 0.17 3.58 6.40
C PHE A 141 0.43 4.91 7.10
N LEU A 142 1.67 5.07 7.59
CA LEU A 142 2.11 6.21 8.36
C LEU A 142 3.16 6.99 7.57
N ILE A 143 2.96 8.31 7.44
CA ILE A 143 3.98 9.23 6.93
C ILE A 143 4.67 9.84 8.14
N VAL A 144 5.89 9.38 8.39
CA VAL A 144 6.65 9.66 9.61
C VAL A 144 8.01 10.25 9.29
N THR A 145 8.57 10.97 10.26
CA THR A 145 9.96 11.40 10.25
C THR A 145 10.91 10.21 10.50
N PRO A 146 12.22 10.34 10.19
CA PRO A 146 13.19 9.31 10.53
C PRO A 146 13.23 8.98 12.03
N HIS A 147 13.07 9.98 12.90
CA HIS A 147 13.05 9.77 14.35
C HIS A 147 11.83 8.95 14.81
N GLN A 148 10.64 9.30 14.32
CA GLN A 148 9.42 8.52 14.58
C GLN A 148 9.54 7.09 14.06
N THR A 149 10.16 6.90 12.89
CA THR A 149 10.47 5.56 12.35
C THR A 149 11.38 4.76 13.28
N ASP A 150 12.43 5.37 13.83
CA ASP A 150 13.34 4.71 14.79
C ASP A 150 12.60 4.26 16.06
N ILE A 151 11.75 5.12 16.63
CA ILE A 151 10.90 4.77 17.77
C ILE A 151 10.02 3.56 17.44
N LEU A 152 9.26 3.63 16.34
CA LEU A 152 8.35 2.55 15.91
C LEU A 152 9.09 1.22 15.68
N ASN A 153 10.30 1.26 15.11
CA ASN A 153 11.10 0.07 14.86
C ASN A 153 11.61 -0.57 16.15
N ARG A 154 11.93 0.22 17.17
CA ARG A 154 12.35 -0.30 18.50
C ARG A 154 11.20 -0.87 19.30
N CYS A 155 9.97 -0.42 19.04
CA CYS A 155 8.76 -0.97 19.63
C CYS A 155 8.32 -2.31 19.04
N ARG A 156 8.96 -2.80 17.95
CA ARG A 156 8.75 -4.16 17.45
C ARG A 156 9.46 -5.17 18.35
N SER A 157 8.80 -5.56 19.44
CA SER A 157 9.17 -6.72 20.27
C SER A 157 8.44 -7.96 19.82
#